data_AF-A0A1X2DCP1-F1
#
_entry.id   AF-A0A1X2DCP1-F1
#
_cell.length_a   1.000
_cell.length_b   1.000
_cell.length_c   1.000
_cell.angle_alpha   90.00
_cell.angle_beta   90.00
_cell.angle_gamma   90.00
#
_symmetry.space_group_name_H-M   'P 1'
#
loop_
_entity.id
_entity.type
_entity.pdbx_description
1 polymer ?
#
loop_
_entity_poly.entity_id
_entity_poly.type
_entity_poly.pdbx_seq_one_letter_code
_entity_poly.pdbx_strand_id
1 'polypeptide(L)'
;MSTTTDPSPDVPLPAGAGESSGGWIDRDETYPLPYRIAYCHRYDTTGLMWVEGSAIQLNDGRVDGEIEPPKISVYPPEMFSTAAARQLAAALIEIADQLDQWVTSTKGHTP
;
A
#
# COMPACT_ATOMS: atom_id res chain seq x y z
N MET A 1 -26.29 -22.04 13.50
CA MET A 1 -25.92 -21.21 12.33
C MET A 1 -25.47 -19.87 12.88
N SER A 2 -24.16 -19.62 12.92
CA SER A 2 -23.63 -18.33 13.36
C SER A 2 -23.34 -17.51 12.12
N THR A 3 -24.02 -16.36 12.00
CA THR A 3 -23.81 -15.36 10.96
C THR A 3 -22.47 -14.68 11.20
N THR A 4 -21.45 -15.03 10.41
CA THR A 4 -20.22 -14.24 10.29
C THR A 4 -20.51 -13.05 9.38
N THR A 5 -21.04 -11.97 9.95
CA THR A 5 -20.91 -10.65 9.34
C THR A 5 -19.57 -10.13 9.82
N ASP A 6 -18.52 -10.37 9.05
CA ASP A 6 -17.26 -9.66 9.28
C ASP A 6 -17.49 -8.20 8.82
N PRO A 7 -17.62 -7.23 9.74
CA PRO A 7 -17.91 -5.87 9.36
C PRO A 7 -16.59 -5.27 8.91
N SER A 8 -16.32 -5.28 7.61
CA SER A 8 -15.23 -4.48 7.02
C SER A 8 -15.19 -3.12 7.72
N PRO A 9 -14.15 -2.81 8.52
CA PRO A 9 -14.07 -1.56 9.24
C PRO A 9 -14.24 -0.37 8.29
N ASP A 10 -15.07 0.60 8.68
CA ASP A 10 -15.27 1.85 7.95
C ASP A 10 -14.08 2.80 8.18
N VAL A 11 -12.92 2.37 7.70
CA VAL A 11 -11.65 3.08 7.79
C VAL A 11 -11.28 3.56 6.39
N PRO A 12 -11.08 4.87 6.19
CA PRO A 12 -10.73 5.41 4.88
C PRO A 12 -9.35 4.89 4.45
N LEU A 13 -9.16 4.77 3.14
CA LEU A 13 -7.84 4.47 2.60
C LEU A 13 -6.89 5.66 2.82
N PRO A 14 -5.57 5.41 2.91
CA PRO A 14 -4.59 6.48 2.90
C PRO A 14 -4.74 7.34 1.65
N ALA A 15 -4.39 8.63 1.76
CA ALA A 15 -4.50 9.57 0.64
C ALA A 15 -3.69 9.08 -0.58
N GLY A 16 -4.33 9.09 -1.75
CA GLY A 16 -3.75 8.65 -3.02
C GLY A 16 -3.69 7.12 -3.19
N ALA A 17 -4.16 6.33 -2.23
CA ALA A 17 -4.29 4.90 -2.42
C ALA A 17 -5.29 4.60 -3.56
N GLY A 18 -4.97 3.60 -4.36
CA GLY A 18 -5.80 3.12 -5.46
C GLY A 18 -7.01 2.31 -4.98
N GLU A 19 -8.03 2.25 -5.83
CA GLU A 19 -9.29 1.52 -5.60
C GLU A 19 -9.13 0.00 -5.48
N SER A 20 -7.99 -0.54 -5.91
CA SER A 20 -7.63 -1.97 -5.86
C SER A 20 -7.16 -2.46 -4.49
N SER A 21 -7.23 -1.63 -3.44
CA SER A 21 -6.85 -2.00 -2.08
C SER A 21 -7.63 -3.21 -1.57
N GLY A 22 -6.92 -4.14 -0.93
CA GLY A 22 -7.43 -5.46 -0.58
C GLY A 22 -8.53 -5.45 0.48
N GLY A 23 -9.23 -6.58 0.61
CA GLY A 23 -10.15 -6.83 1.71
C GLY A 23 -9.43 -6.86 3.07
N TRP A 24 -10.20 -6.68 4.14
CA TRP A 24 -9.69 -6.84 5.50
C TRP A 24 -9.37 -8.31 5.80
N ILE A 25 -8.24 -8.51 6.46
CA ILE A 25 -7.75 -9.77 7.00
C ILE A 25 -7.89 -9.66 8.52
N ASP A 26 -8.47 -10.69 9.14
CA ASP A 26 -8.56 -10.77 10.60
C ASP A 26 -7.16 -10.85 11.21
N ARG A 27 -7.04 -10.51 12.49
CA ARG A 27 -5.76 -10.55 13.21
C ARG A 27 -5.07 -11.91 13.11
N ASP A 28 -3.75 -11.88 13.13
CA ASP A 28 -2.91 -13.08 13.18
C ASP A 28 -1.74 -12.90 14.19
N GLU A 29 -0.80 -13.84 14.20
CA GLU A 29 0.36 -13.79 15.11
C GLU A 29 1.29 -12.59 14.83
N THR A 30 1.26 -12.07 13.60
CA THR A 30 2.06 -10.93 13.13
C THR A 30 1.33 -9.62 13.41
N TYR A 31 0.03 -9.56 13.14
CA TYR A 31 -0.80 -8.37 13.35
C TYR A 31 -1.91 -8.64 14.37
N PRO A 32 -1.80 -8.10 15.61
CA PRO A 32 -2.82 -8.32 16.64
C PRO A 32 -4.15 -7.56 16.37
N LEU A 33 -4.15 -6.66 15.39
CA LEU A 33 -5.32 -5.94 14.89
C LEU A 33 -5.65 -6.42 13.47
N PRO A 34 -6.95 -6.47 13.09
CA PRO A 34 -7.33 -6.64 11.70
C PRO A 34 -6.63 -5.60 10.81
N TYR A 35 -6.22 -6.03 9.62
CA TYR A 35 -5.41 -5.23 8.71
C TYR A 35 -5.84 -5.45 7.27
N ARG A 36 -5.42 -4.56 6.36
CA ARG A 36 -5.56 -4.74 4.91
C ARG A 36 -4.30 -4.27 4.21
N ILE A 37 -4.15 -4.65 2.95
CA ILE A 37 -3.11 -4.10 2.09
C ILE A 37 -3.70 -2.90 1.34
N ALA A 38 -3.14 -1.71 1.57
CA ALA A 38 -3.41 -0.53 0.76
C ALA A 38 -2.38 -0.45 -0.37
N TYR A 39 -2.85 -0.21 -1.60
CA TYR A 39 -1.98 -0.05 -2.77
C TYR A 39 -1.98 1.41 -3.23
N CYS A 40 -0.86 1.93 -3.70
CA CYS A 40 -0.81 3.19 -4.43
C CYS A 40 -1.49 3.02 -5.80
N HIS A 41 -1.62 4.11 -6.55
CA HIS A 41 -1.91 3.98 -7.98
C HIS A 41 -0.79 3.21 -8.68
N ARG A 42 -1.19 2.28 -9.55
CA ARG A 42 -0.28 1.52 -10.39
C ARG A 42 0.16 2.35 -11.58
N TYR A 43 1.46 2.34 -11.85
CA TYR A 43 2.07 3.00 -13.01
C TYR A 43 2.47 1.95 -14.05
N ASP A 44 1.80 1.96 -15.20
CA ASP A 44 2.20 1.13 -16.35
C ASP A 44 3.18 1.90 -17.23
N THR A 45 4.45 1.49 -17.25
CA THR A 45 5.50 2.23 -17.97
C THR A 45 5.63 1.82 -19.43
N THR A 46 5.20 0.62 -19.81
CA THR A 46 5.33 0.08 -21.19
C THR A 46 4.27 -0.97 -21.56
N GLY A 47 3.17 -1.08 -20.79
CA GLY A 47 2.13 -2.11 -20.98
C GLY A 47 2.54 -3.54 -20.60
N LEU A 48 3.83 -3.81 -20.41
CA LEU A 48 4.38 -5.07 -19.89
C LEU A 48 4.92 -4.93 -18.48
N MET A 49 5.41 -3.74 -18.12
CA MET A 49 5.92 -3.44 -16.78
C MET A 49 4.97 -2.53 -16.03
N TRP A 50 4.80 -2.85 -14.75
CA TRP A 50 4.12 -2.00 -13.79
C TRP A 50 4.93 -1.83 -12.50
N VAL A 51 4.66 -0.71 -11.85
CA VAL A 51 5.19 -0.35 -10.54
C VAL A 51 4.02 -0.02 -9.63
N GLU A 52 4.04 -0.54 -8.42
CA GLU A 52 2.99 -0.29 -7.42
C GLU A 52 3.61 -0.23 -6.03
N GLY A 53 3.22 0.78 -5.25
CA GLY A 53 3.51 0.85 -3.83
C GLY A 53 2.46 0.12 -3.02
N SER A 54 2.85 -0.50 -1.91
CA SER A 54 1.91 -1.09 -0.96
C SER A 54 2.33 -0.88 0.48
N ALA A 55 1.36 -0.87 1.38
CA ALA A 55 1.59 -0.85 2.82
C ALA A 55 0.45 -1.57 3.55
N ILE A 56 0.74 -2.02 4.78
CA ILE A 56 -0.28 -2.57 5.67
C ILE A 56 -1.00 -1.42 6.38
N GLN A 57 -2.32 -1.38 6.28
CA GLN A 57 -3.17 -0.48 7.04
C GLN A 57 -3.94 -1.28 8.10
N LEU A 58 -3.79 -0.88 9.36
CA LEU A 58 -4.51 -1.44 10.50
C LEU A 58 -5.93 -0.86 10.59
N ASN A 59 -6.83 -1.56 11.25
CA ASN A 59 -8.22 -1.15 11.43
C ASN A 59 -8.43 0.09 12.31
N ASP A 60 -7.37 0.61 12.94
CA ASP A 60 -7.36 1.90 13.61
C ASP A 60 -6.90 3.06 12.70
N GLY A 61 -6.69 2.76 11.41
CA GLY A 61 -6.28 3.71 10.38
C GLY A 61 -4.78 3.90 10.25
N ARG A 62 -3.97 3.37 11.17
CA ARG A 62 -2.51 3.49 11.08
C ARG A 62 -1.95 2.62 9.95
N VAL A 63 -0.95 3.15 9.27
CA VAL A 63 -0.10 2.40 8.34
C VAL A 63 1.11 1.88 9.11
N ASP A 64 1.41 0.60 8.94
CA ASP A 64 2.57 -0.02 9.55
C ASP A 64 3.87 0.45 8.88
N GLY A 65 4.83 0.84 9.71
CA GLY A 65 6.18 1.23 9.29
C GLY A 65 7.27 0.35 9.90
N GLU A 66 6.91 -0.69 10.67
CA GLU A 66 7.84 -1.47 11.47
C GLU A 66 7.87 -2.96 11.10
N ILE A 67 6.73 -3.66 11.09
CA ILE A 67 6.69 -5.12 10.88
C ILE A 67 6.79 -5.42 9.39
N GLU A 68 5.90 -4.82 8.61
CA GLU A 68 5.92 -4.78 7.16
C GLU A 68 5.89 -3.33 6.68
N PRO A 69 7.06 -2.65 6.67
CA PRO A 69 7.13 -1.28 6.22
C PRO A 69 6.65 -1.17 4.77
N PRO A 70 6.21 0.03 4.33
CA PRO A 70 5.78 0.23 2.95
C PRO A 70 6.83 -0.21 1.94
N LYS A 71 6.38 -0.80 0.83
CA LYS A 71 7.25 -1.40 -0.19
C LYS A 71 6.84 -0.93 -1.57
N ILE A 72 7.78 -1.03 -2.51
CA ILE A 72 7.51 -0.82 -3.93
C ILE A 72 7.80 -2.12 -4.66
N SER A 73 6.80 -2.61 -5.40
CA SER A 73 6.90 -3.77 -6.27
C SER A 73 7.10 -3.32 -7.72
N VAL A 74 8.02 -3.96 -8.42
CA VAL A 74 8.25 -3.78 -9.86
C VAL A 74 8.07 -5.13 -10.54
N TYR A 75 7.22 -5.21 -11.57
CA TYR A 75 6.95 -6.48 -12.24
C TYR A 75 6.66 -6.32 -13.75
N PRO A 76 7.15 -7.26 -14.59
CA PRO A 76 8.19 -8.23 -14.30
C PRO A 76 9.56 -7.52 -14.20
N PRO A 77 10.52 -8.05 -13.42
CA PRO A 77 11.89 -7.56 -13.47
C PRO A 77 12.52 -7.96 -14.82
N GLU A 78 12.80 -6.98 -15.68
CA GLU A 78 13.28 -7.22 -17.04
C GLU A 78 14.37 -6.22 -17.47
N MET A 79 14.94 -6.40 -18.66
CA MET A 79 15.86 -5.44 -19.25
C MET A 79 15.10 -4.22 -19.77
N PHE A 80 15.65 -3.03 -19.55
CA PHE A 80 15.02 -1.77 -19.95
C PHE A 80 15.87 -1.04 -20.98
N SER A 81 15.22 -0.31 -21.89
CA SER A 81 15.89 0.77 -22.59
C SER A 81 16.28 1.87 -21.59
N THR A 82 17.29 2.67 -21.93
CA THR A 82 17.72 3.78 -21.06
C THR A 82 16.60 4.82 -20.85
N ALA A 83 15.69 4.98 -21.82
CA ALA A 83 14.52 5.84 -21.68
C ALA A 83 13.50 5.25 -20.68
N ALA A 84 13.17 3.96 -20.81
CA ALA A 84 12.28 3.27 -19.88
C ALA A 84 12.86 3.23 -18.46
N ALA A 85 14.17 3.10 -18.32
CA ALA A 85 14.85 3.16 -17.02
C ALA A 85 14.67 4.53 -16.32
N ARG A 86 14.69 5.63 -17.08
CA ARG A 86 14.41 6.97 -16.53
C ARG A 86 12.96 7.14 -16.11
N GLN A 87 12.02 6.60 -16.90
CA GLN A 87 10.60 6.62 -16.55
C GLN A 87 10.32 5.77 -15.31
N LEU A 88 10.91 4.59 -15.23
CA LEU A 88 10.86 3.73 -14.04
C LEU A 88 11.42 4.46 -12.82
N ALA A 89 12.60 5.08 -12.93
CA ALA A 89 13.20 5.83 -11.83
C ALA A 89 12.30 6.97 -11.33
N ALA A 90 11.65 7.71 -12.25
CA ALA A 90 10.69 8.75 -11.88
C ALA A 90 9.47 8.18 -11.14
N ALA A 91 8.89 7.08 -11.64
CA ALA A 91 7.76 6.42 -10.98
C ALA A 91 8.12 5.87 -9.59
N LEU A 92 9.31 5.32 -9.43
CA LEU A 92 9.81 4.84 -8.13
C LEU A 92 9.91 5.98 -7.11
N ILE A 93 10.42 7.15 -7.52
CA ILE A 93 10.52 8.32 -6.65
C ILE A 93 9.13 8.82 -6.25
N GLU A 94 8.21 8.95 -7.22
CA GLU A 94 6.85 9.42 -6.97
C GLU A 94 6.09 8.50 -6.00
N ILE A 95 6.20 7.18 -6.17
CA ILE A 95 5.59 6.22 -5.25
C ILE A 95 6.24 6.28 -3.87
N ALA A 96 7.57 6.43 -3.80
CA ALA A 96 8.26 6.56 -2.52
C ALA A 96 7.78 7.79 -1.75
N ASP A 97 7.70 8.95 -2.41
CA ASP A 97 7.19 10.20 -1.81
C ASP A 97 5.75 10.04 -1.30
N GLN A 98 4.93 9.24 -2.00
CA GLN A 98 3.57 8.93 -1.57
C GLN A 98 3.55 8.03 -0.33
N LEU A 99 4.35 6.96 -0.29
CA LEU A 99 4.42 6.03 0.84
C LEU A 99 4.98 6.73 2.11
N ASP A 100 5.93 7.65 1.95
CA ASP A 100 6.47 8.44 3.07
C ASP A 100 5.38 9.31 3.73
N GLN A 101 4.41 9.81 2.94
CA GLN A 101 3.27 10.56 3.48
C GLN A 101 2.33 9.68 4.30
N TRP A 102 2.23 8.39 3.99
CA TRP A 102 1.37 7.44 4.71
C TRP A 102 1.90 7.15 6.12
N VAL A 103 3.22 7.03 6.27
CA VAL A 103 3.88 6.74 7.56
C VAL A 103 4.00 7.99 8.43
N THR A 104 4.10 9.18 7.83
CA THR A 104 4.23 10.44 8.59
C THR A 104 2.89 10.97 9.11
N SER A 105 1.79 10.73 8.38
CA SER A 105 0.45 11.21 8.75
C SER A 105 -0.16 10.51 9.97
N THR A 106 0.38 9.37 10.41
CA THR A 106 -0.11 8.60 11.57
C THR A 106 0.33 9.15 12.92
N LYS A 107 1.14 10.20 12.98
CA LYS A 107 1.53 10.87 14.25
C LYS A 107 0.51 11.88 14.78
N GLY A 108 -0.73 11.86 14.29
CA GLY A 108 -1.74 12.89 14.59
C GLY A 108 -3.07 12.34 15.12
N HIS A 109 -3.11 11.59 16.22
CA HIS A 109 -4.34 11.49 17.01
C HIS A 109 -4.06 11.18 18.49
N THR A 110 -4.24 12.19 19.34
CA THR A 110 -4.37 12.03 20.80
C THR A 110 -5.55 12.90 21.23
N PRO A 111 -6.67 12.32 21.65
CA PRO A 111 -7.52 12.89 22.68
C PRO A 111 -7.06 12.41 24.07
#